data_AF-A0A3M1Q580-F1
#
_entry.id   AF-A0A3M1Q580-F1
#
_cell.length_a   1.000
_cell.length_b   1.000
_cell.length_c   1.000
_cell.angle_alpha   90.00
_cell.angle_beta   90.00
_cell.angle_gamma   90.00
#
_symmetry.space_group_name_H-M   'P 1'
#
loop_
_entity.id
_entity.type
_entity.pdbx_description
1 polymer ?
#
loop_
_entity_poly.entity_id
_entity_poly.type
_entity_poly.pdbx_seq_one_letter_code
_entity_poly.pdbx_strand_id
1 'polypeptide(L)'
;MAAVLAPVEDALARAFPAATRIEKKTLYLDVDRAARIEREAGSELPSRIVTCYEARGAGDGGDPLLGWACLDTHVVRTLPETVLVVVGPDLRVRRVEVLAFK
;
A
#
# COMPACT_ATOMS: atom_id res chain seq x y z
N MET A 1 -11.65 20.55 11.76
CA MET A 1 -11.13 19.19 11.60
C MET A 1 -11.43 18.73 10.18
N ALA A 2 -10.42 18.60 9.33
CA ALA A 2 -10.61 18.09 7.97
C ALA A 2 -10.66 16.56 8.05
N ALA A 3 -11.86 15.99 8.00
CA ALA A 3 -12.04 14.55 7.90
C ALA A 3 -11.77 14.13 6.45
N VAL A 4 -10.53 13.80 6.11
CA VAL A 4 -10.29 13.00 4.91
C VAL A 4 -10.70 11.57 5.29
N LEU A 5 -11.81 11.12 4.73
CA LEU A 5 -12.32 9.75 4.87
C LEU A 5 -12.55 9.25 3.43
N ALA A 6 -11.48 8.83 2.78
CA ALA A 6 -11.61 8.14 1.50
C ALA A 6 -11.72 6.64 1.78
N PRO A 7 -12.81 5.96 1.35
CA PRO A 7 -12.87 4.51 1.36
C PRO A 7 -11.67 3.93 0.60
N VAL A 8 -11.08 2.86 1.15
CA VAL A 8 -9.94 2.18 0.53
C VAL A 8 -10.30 1.72 -0.89
N GLU A 9 -11.52 1.25 -1.09
CA GLU A 9 -12.06 0.81 -2.38
C GLU A 9 -12.03 1.93 -3.44
N ASP A 10 -12.46 3.15 -3.09
CA ASP A 10 -12.43 4.28 -4.01
C ASP A 10 -10.99 4.68 -4.36
N ALA A 11 -10.08 4.62 -3.38
CA ALA A 11 -8.67 4.89 -3.62
C ALA A 11 -8.03 3.84 -4.53
N LEU A 12 -8.37 2.56 -4.34
CA LEU A 12 -7.94 1.46 -5.20
C LEU A 12 -8.47 1.61 -6.63
N ALA A 13 -9.74 1.98 -6.81
CA ALA A 13 -10.33 2.21 -8.12
C ALA A 13 -9.65 3.38 -8.86
N ARG A 14 -9.28 4.46 -8.14
CA ARG A 14 -8.49 5.56 -8.72
C ARG A 14 -7.05 5.18 -9.02
N ALA A 15 -6.44 4.33 -8.19
CA ALA A 15 -5.06 3.88 -8.36
C ALA A 15 -4.91 2.91 -9.55
N PHE A 16 -5.90 2.04 -9.77
CA PHE A 16 -5.86 1.00 -10.80
C PHE A 16 -7.15 0.97 -11.63
N PRO A 17 -7.42 2.01 -12.45
CA PRO A 17 -8.65 2.08 -13.25
C PRO A 17 -8.75 0.96 -14.31
N ALA A 18 -7.62 0.37 -14.71
CA ALA A 18 -7.55 -0.74 -15.66
C ALA A 18 -7.51 -2.13 -14.97
N ALA A 19 -7.62 -2.21 -13.64
CA ALA A 19 -7.64 -3.49 -12.95
C ALA A 19 -8.96 -4.22 -13.19
N THR A 20 -8.85 -5.49 -13.55
CA THR A 20 -9.97 -6.43 -13.58
C THR A 20 -10.10 -7.18 -12.27
N ARG A 21 -9.01 -7.30 -11.51
CA ARG A 21 -8.97 -7.98 -10.22
C ARG A 21 -8.05 -7.24 -9.26
N ILE A 22 -8.54 -7.02 -8.05
CA ILE A 22 -7.75 -6.50 -6.94
C ILE A 22 -7.90 -7.46 -5.76
N GLU A 23 -6.78 -8.01 -5.28
CA GLU A 23 -6.77 -8.97 -4.18
C GLU A 23 -6.06 -8.41 -2.95
N LYS A 24 -6.70 -8.50 -1.78
CA LYS A 24 -6.06 -8.20 -0.50
C LYS A 24 -5.09 -9.32 -0.13
N LYS A 25 -3.81 -8.97 0.04
CA LYS A 25 -2.73 -9.82 0.50
C LYS A 25 -2.19 -9.29 1.83
N THR A 26 -2.15 -10.17 2.82
CA THR A 26 -1.46 -9.89 4.08
C THR A 26 -0.06 -10.46 3.99
N LEU A 27 0.94 -9.59 4.05
CA LEU A 27 2.35 -9.95 4.05
C LEU A 27 2.83 -10.06 5.50
N TYR A 28 3.43 -11.20 5.83
CA TYR A 28 4.07 -11.44 7.12
C TYR A 28 5.58 -11.41 6.93
N LEU A 29 6.23 -10.44 7.56
CA LEU A 29 7.68 -10.30 7.54
C LEU A 29 8.29 -11.18 8.64
N ASP A 30 9.19 -12.07 8.22
CA ASP A 30 10.07 -12.76 9.15
C ASP A 30 11.08 -11.78 9.78
N VAL A 31 11.81 -12.27 10.79
CA VAL A 31 12.75 -11.44 11.57
C VAL A 31 13.87 -10.90 10.68
N ASP A 32 14.39 -11.71 9.77
CA ASP A 32 15.53 -11.32 8.91
C ASP A 32 15.13 -10.25 7.88
N ARG A 33 13.93 -10.38 7.29
CA ARG A 33 13.35 -9.39 6.37
C ARG A 33 13.03 -8.10 7.08
N ALA A 34 12.42 -8.16 8.27
CA ALA A 34 12.14 -6.98 9.08
C ALA A 34 13.43 -6.22 9.40
N ALA A 35 14.44 -6.91 9.91
CA ALA A 35 15.72 -6.29 10.24
C ALA A 35 16.44 -5.70 9.00
N ARG A 36 16.31 -6.32 7.82
CA ARG A 36 16.87 -5.74 6.58
C ARG A 36 16.16 -4.44 6.20
N ILE A 37 14.83 -4.43 6.23
CA ILE A 37 14.03 -3.25 5.91
C ILE A 37 14.35 -2.11 6.87
N GLU A 38 14.45 -2.37 8.17
CA GLU A 38 14.79 -1.34 9.16
C GLU A 38 16.17 -0.73 8.92
N ARG A 39 17.16 -1.55 8.55
CA ARG A 39 18.50 -1.05 8.18
C ARG A 39 18.48 -0.18 6.93
N GLU A 40 17.72 -0.58 5.91
CA GLU A 40 17.61 0.17 4.65
C GLU A 40 16.80 1.46 4.81
N ALA A 41 15.76 1.44 5.64
CA ALA A 41 14.91 2.59 5.94
C ALA A 41 15.56 3.56 6.94
N GLY A 42 16.47 3.09 7.78
CA GLY A 42 17.07 3.87 8.86
C GLY A 42 16.13 4.13 10.03
N SER A 43 15.04 3.35 10.15
CA SER A 43 14.03 3.46 11.20
C SER A 43 13.46 2.09 11.55
N GLU A 44 12.93 1.96 12.77
CA GLU A 44 12.20 0.75 13.18
C GLU A 44 10.92 0.57 12.36
N LEU A 45 10.52 -0.69 12.15
CA LEU A 45 9.27 -1.02 11.50
C LEU A 45 8.12 -0.92 12.50
N PRO A 46 7.03 -0.20 12.17
CA PRO A 46 5.88 -0.11 13.06
C PRO A 46 5.14 -1.45 13.21
N SER A 47 5.24 -2.33 12.21
CA SER A 47 4.62 -3.66 12.20
C SER A 47 5.33 -4.60 11.22
N ARG A 48 5.35 -5.90 11.56
CA ARG A 48 5.78 -6.99 10.64
C ARG A 48 4.64 -7.53 9.77
N ILE A 49 3.43 -7.00 9.94
CA ILE A 49 2.25 -7.35 9.17
C ILE A 49 1.89 -6.17 8.29
N VAL A 50 1.94 -6.37 6.97
CA VAL A 50 1.63 -5.33 5.98
C VAL A 50 0.44 -5.79 5.16
N THR A 51 -0.57 -4.93 5.04
CA THR A 51 -1.71 -5.18 4.15
C THR A 51 -1.43 -4.51 2.82
N CYS A 52 -1.35 -5.30 1.75
CA CYS A 52 -1.21 -4.81 0.39
C CYS A 52 -2.32 -5.37 -0.50
N TYR A 53 -2.70 -4.62 -1.51
CA TYR A 53 -3.66 -5.00 -2.54
C TYR A 53 -2.89 -5.23 -3.83
N GLU A 54 -2.92 -6.44 -4.37
CA GLU A 54 -2.34 -6.75 -5.68
C GLU A 54 -3.38 -6.47 -6.76
N ALA A 55 -3.04 -5.60 -7.71
CA ALA A 55 -3.91 -5.24 -8.82
C ALA A 55 -3.43 -5.89 -10.11
N ARG A 56 -4.35 -6.56 -10.81
CA ARG A 56 -4.10 -7.16 -12.12
C ARG A 56 -5.14 -6.70 -13.14
N GLY A 57 -4.70 -6.54 -14.39
CA GLY A 57 -5.54 -6.15 -15.53
C GLY A 57 -5.96 -7.35 -16.38
N ALA A 58 -6.68 -7.10 -17.47
CA ALA A 58 -6.88 -8.07 -18.54
C ALA A 58 -5.83 -7.88 -19.64
N GLY A 59 -5.21 -8.95 -20.11
CA GLY A 59 -4.28 -8.92 -21.23
C GLY A 59 -4.29 -10.22 -22.05
N ASP A 60 -3.82 -10.14 -23.29
CA ASP A 60 -3.83 -11.24 -24.27
C ASP A 60 -2.89 -12.42 -23.94
N GLY A 61 -2.33 -12.46 -22.73
CA GLY A 61 -1.44 -13.51 -22.23
C GLY A 61 -1.63 -13.83 -20.74
N GLY A 62 -2.77 -13.46 -20.16
CA GLY A 62 -3.10 -13.64 -18.74
C GLY A 62 -3.47 -12.33 -18.04
N ASP A 63 -3.43 -12.33 -16.70
CA ASP A 63 -3.74 -11.16 -15.88
C ASP A 63 -2.46 -10.38 -15.54
N PRO A 64 -2.01 -9.41 -16.37
CA PRO A 64 -0.78 -8.66 -16.12
C PRO A 64 -0.84 -7.93 -14.79
N LEU A 65 0.27 -7.97 -14.06
CA LEU A 65 0.43 -7.21 -12.83
C LEU A 65 0.46 -5.71 -13.14
N LEU A 66 -0.49 -4.97 -12.57
CA LEU A 66 -0.54 -3.50 -12.66
C LEU A 66 0.18 -2.83 -11.48
N GLY A 67 0.38 -3.56 -10.38
CA GLY A 67 1.13 -3.10 -9.23
C GLY A 67 0.51 -3.54 -7.91
N TRP A 68 0.90 -2.85 -6.85
CA TRP A 68 0.42 -3.05 -5.49
C TRP A 68 0.00 -1.74 -4.85
N ALA A 69 -0.97 -1.77 -3.95
CA ALA A 69 -1.27 -0.67 -3.05
C ALA A 69 -1.19 -1.13 -1.61
N CYS A 70 -0.27 -0.58 -0.82
CA CYS A 70 -0.06 -0.99 0.56
C CYS A 70 -0.60 0.06 1.53
N LEU A 71 -1.33 -0.40 2.55
CA LEU A 71 -1.77 0.46 3.64
C LEU A 71 -0.67 0.56 4.69
N ASP A 72 -0.40 1.79 5.07
CA ASP A 72 0.46 2.11 6.20
C ASP A 72 -0.29 3.02 7.16
N THR A 73 -0.09 2.83 8.46
CA THR A 73 -0.65 3.71 9.48
C THR A 73 0.41 3.98 10.52
N HIS A 74 0.77 5.25 10.65
CA HIS A 74 1.82 5.69 11.56
C HIS A 74 1.44 7.01 12.22
N VAL A 75 2.14 7.38 13.29
CA VAL A 75 1.88 8.62 14.02
C VAL A 75 2.68 9.76 13.40
N VAL A 76 1.97 10.81 12.94
CA VAL A 76 2.58 12.08 12.52
C VAL A 76 2.52 13.03 13.71
N ARG A 77 3.67 13.20 14.39
CA ARG A 77 3.84 13.95 15.64
C ARG A 77 2.98 13.40 16.79
N THR A 78 1.67 13.63 16.75
CA THR A 78 0.71 13.27 17.80
C THR A 78 -0.54 12.59 17.29
N LEU A 79 -0.78 12.55 15.97
CA LEU A 79 -2.02 12.03 15.39
C LEU A 79 -1.70 10.89 14.41
N PRO A 80 -2.41 9.76 14.46
CA PRO A 80 -2.28 8.73 13.44
C PRO A 80 -2.76 9.20 12.05
N GLU A 81 -1.93 8.90 11.07
CA GLU A 81 -2.21 9.05 9.64
C GLU A 81 -2.25 7.66 8.99
N THR A 82 -3.28 7.41 8.18
CA THR A 82 -3.35 6.23 7.30
C THR A 82 -3.13 6.67 5.87
N VAL A 83 -2.13 6.08 5.22
CA VAL A 83 -1.81 6.31 3.81
C VAL A 83 -1.97 5.03 2.98
N LEU A 84 -2.33 5.20 1.71
CA LEU A 84 -2.25 4.17 0.69
C LEU A 84 -1.08 4.49 -0.24
N VAL A 85 -0.07 3.63 -0.24
CA VAL A 85 1.10 3.75 -1.09
C VAL A 85 0.93 2.85 -2.31
N VAL A 86 0.83 3.46 -3.49
CA VAL A 86 0.69 2.76 -4.77
C VAL A 86 2.06 2.56 -5.40
N VAL A 87 2.40 1.30 -5.68
CA VAL A 87 3.66 0.85 -6.25
C VAL A 87 3.39 0.18 -7.59
N GLY A 88 4.09 0.61 -8.64
CA GLY A 88 3.98 0.03 -9.97
C GLY A 88 4.64 -1.37 -10.07
N PRO A 89 4.47 -2.05 -11.20
CA PRO A 89 5.06 -3.38 -11.41
C PRO A 89 6.60 -3.35 -11.48
N ASP A 90 7.18 -2.17 -11.72
CA ASP A 90 8.62 -1.89 -11.69
C ASP A 90 9.13 -1.53 -10.28
N LEU A 91 8.34 -1.77 -9.23
CA LEU A 91 8.66 -1.49 -7.83
C LEU A 91 8.92 0.00 -7.52
N ARG A 92 8.44 0.91 -8.37
CA ARG A 92 8.50 2.35 -8.12
C ARG A 92 7.19 2.86 -7.54
N VAL A 93 7.29 3.75 -6.56
CA VAL A 93 6.12 4.47 -6.03
C VAL A 93 5.53 5.33 -7.15
N ARG A 94 4.23 5.17 -7.39
CA ARG A 94 3.46 5.94 -8.38
C ARG A 94 2.65 7.03 -7.73
N ARG A 95 2.11 6.74 -6.55
CA ARG A 95 1.21 7.65 -5.84
C ARG A 95 1.20 7.32 -4.35
N VAL A 96 0.98 8.33 -3.54
CA VAL A 96 0.66 8.18 -2.11
C VAL A 96 -0.62 8.97 -1.86
N GLU A 97 -1.59 8.36 -1.19
CA GLU A 97 -2.84 9.02 -0.80
C GLU A 97 -3.02 8.95 0.71
N VAL A 98 -3.34 10.08 1.33
CA VAL A 98 -3.82 10.10 2.72
C VAL A 98 -5.29 9.71 2.72
N LEU A 99 -5.62 8.62 3.40
CA LEU A 99 -6.99 8.11 3.49
C LEU A 99 -7.69 8.57 4.76
N ALA A 100 -6.94 8.71 5.85
CA ALA A 100 -7.42 9.18 7.14
C ALA A 100 -6.30 9.90 7.91
N PHE A 101 -6.66 10.94 8.66
CA PHE A 101 -5.78 11.64 9.58
C PHE A 101 -6.63 12.08 10.77
N LYS A 102 -6.42 11.47 11.94
CA LYS A 102 -7.32 11.68 13.10
C LYS A 102 -6.65 11.38 14.42
#